data_AF-K1SQX7-F1
#
_entry.id   AF-K1SQX7-F1
#
_cell.length_a   1.000
_cell.length_b   1.000
_cell.length_c   1.000
_cell.angle_alpha   90.00
_cell.angle_beta   90.00
_cell.angle_gamma   90.00
#
_symmetry.space_group_name_H-M   'P 1'
#
loop_
_entity.id
_entity.type
_entity.pdbx_description
1 polymer ?
#
loop_
_entity_poly.entity_id
_entity_poly.type
_entity_poly.pdbx_seq_one_letter_code
_entity_poly.pdbx_strand_id
1 'polypeptide(L)' 'IKELKGFRKIHLNVGESKTVAFQITDDALGFYDNEMNYMVEPGDFVFMVGGSSDDVQQITYNLKE' A
#
# COMPACT_ATOMS: atom_id res chain seq x y z
N ILE A 1 2.10 -11.06 7.21
CA ILE A 1 0.95 -11.10 6.28
C ILE A 1 0.80 -9.77 5.52
N LYS A 2 0.91 -8.60 6.17
CA LYS A 2 0.84 -7.27 5.51
C LYS A 2 1.96 -6.35 6.00
N GLU A 3 2.32 -5.33 5.21
CA GLU A 3 3.35 -4.33 5.52
C GLU A 3 2.80 -2.90 5.34
N LEU A 4 3.13 -1.98 6.26
CA LEU A 4 2.73 -0.58 6.13
C LEU A 4 3.65 0.14 5.13
N LYS A 5 3.12 0.54 3.98
CA LYS A 5 3.88 1.29 2.95
C LYS A 5 3.65 2.80 2.99
N GLY A 6 2.60 3.27 3.66
CA GLY A 6 2.35 4.71 3.79
C GLY A 6 1.19 5.03 4.74
N PHE A 7 1.22 6.25 5.29
CA PHE A 7 0.12 6.78 6.10
C PHE A 7 -0.05 8.29 5.88
N ARG A 8 -1.24 8.80 6.19
CA ARG A 8 -1.54 10.24 6.21
C ARG A 8 -2.40 10.53 7.43
N LYS A 9 -1.92 11.42 8.30
CA LYS A 9 -2.74 11.98 9.38
C LYS A 9 -3.55 13.14 8.81
N ILE A 10 -4.87 12.99 8.78
CA ILE A 10 -5.77 14.02 8.26
C ILE A 10 -6.61 14.61 9.40
N HIS A 11 -6.87 15.90 9.30
CA HIS A 11 -7.87 16.58 10.13
C HIS A 11 -9.08 16.91 9.26
N LEU A 12 -10.28 16.69 9.78
CA LEU A 12 -11.56 16.96 9.14
C LEU A 12 -12.45 17.73 10.11
N ASN A 13 -13.07 18.80 9.61
CA ASN A 13 -14.17 19.46 10.30
C ASN A 13 -15.44 18.62 10.21
N VAL A 14 -16.45 18.97 11.00
CA VAL A 14 -17.76 18.30 10.94
C VAL A 14 -18.34 18.42 9.53
N GLY A 15 -18.62 17.27 8.90
CA GLY A 15 -19.15 17.19 7.53
C GLY A 15 -18.11 17.33 6.41
N GLU A 16 -16.83 17.56 6.73
CA GLU A 16 -15.77 17.66 5.72
C GLU A 16 -15.39 16.28 5.18
N SER A 17 -15.18 16.19 3.87
CA SER A 17 -14.63 15.01 3.19
C SER A 17 -13.32 15.36 2.50
N LYS A 18 -12.35 14.45 2.51
CA LYS A 18 -11.07 14.59 1.79
C LYS A 18 -10.75 13.34 1.00
N THR A 19 -10.31 13.54 -0.24
CA THR A 19 -9.67 12.49 -1.03
C THR A 19 -8.21 12.38 -0.59
N VAL A 20 -7.80 11.18 -0.19
CA VAL A 20 -6.41 10.87 0.13
C VAL A 20 -5.85 10.01 -0.98
N ALA A 21 -4.70 10.41 -1.54
CA ALA A 21 -4.00 9.66 -2.57
C ALA A 21 -2.64 9.17 -2.04
N PHE A 22 -2.33 7.92 -2.33
CA PHE A 22 -1.03 7.33 -2.11
C PHE A 22 -0.43 6.98 -3.47
N GLN A 23 0.79 7.45 -3.71
CA GLN A 23 1.57 7.03 -4.87
C GLN A 23 2.32 5.75 -4.50
N ILE A 24 2.22 4.75 -5.37
CA ILE A 24 2.94 3.49 -5.24
C ILE A 24 4.02 3.48 -6.32
N THR A 25 5.25 3.20 -5.89
CA THR A 25 6.42 2.99 -6.75
C THR A 25 6.97 1.59 -6.51
N ASP A 26 7.88 1.13 -7.35
CA ASP A 26 8.55 -0.18 -7.24
C ASP A 26 9.21 -0.36 -5.87
N ASP A 27 9.73 0.71 -5.28
CA ASP A 27 10.29 0.77 -3.92
C ASP A 27 9.29 0.38 -2.82
N ALA A 28 7.99 0.48 -3.08
CA ALA A 28 6.94 0.04 -2.16
C ALA A 28 6.56 -1.43 -2.37
N LEU A 29 6.83 -1.99 -3.56
CA LEU A 29 6.44 -3.35 -3.95
C LEU A 29 7.56 -4.36 -3.78
N GLY A 30 8.81 -3.90 -3.81
CA GLY A 30 9.98 -4.76 -3.78
C GLY A 30 10.36 -5.27 -2.40
N PHE A 31 11.24 -6.26 -2.43
CA PHE A 31 11.84 -6.88 -1.26
C PHE A 31 13.26 -7.34 -1.61
N TYR A 32 14.04 -7.68 -0.58
CA TYR A 32 15.36 -8.27 -0.77
C TYR A 32 15.24 -9.79 -0.88
N ASP A 33 15.80 -10.37 -1.93
CA ASP A 33 15.94 -11.82 -2.06
C ASP A 33 16.99 -12.39 -1.07
N ASN A 34 17.22 -13.71 -1.13
CA ASN A 34 18.20 -14.37 -0.28
C ASN A 34 19.67 -13.98 -0.58
N GLU A 35 19.92 -13.33 -1.71
CA GLU A 35 21.23 -12.85 -2.16
C GLU A 35 21.44 -11.36 -1.89
N MET A 36 20.49 -10.70 -1.21
CA MET A 36 20.47 -9.26 -0.93
C MET A 36 20.30 -8.36 -2.17
N ASN A 37 19.68 -8.87 -3.23
CA ASN A 37 19.25 -8.05 -4.36
C ASN A 37 17.85 -7.49 -4.07
N TYR A 38 17.67 -6.18 -4.26
CA TYR A 38 16.35 -5.57 -4.18
C TYR A 38 15.62 -5.76 -5.50
N MET A 39 14.47 -6.43 -5.47
CA MET A 39 13.69 -6.75 -6.66
C MET A 39 12.19 -6.61 -6.42
N VAL A 40 11.44 -6.40 -7.49
CA VAL A 40 9.97 -6.48 -7.52
C VAL A 40 9.59 -7.67 -8.38
N GLU A 41 8.80 -8.60 -7.82
CA GLU A 41 8.28 -9.72 -8.59
C GLU A 41 6.93 -9.37 -9.21
N PRO A 42 6.72 -9.64 -10.52
CA PRO A 42 5.40 -9.59 -11.13
C PRO A 42 4.42 -10.54 -10.43
N GLY A 43 3.15 -10.16 -10.35
CA GLY A 43 2.13 -10.95 -9.68
C GLY A 43 1.05 -10.11 -9.00
N ASP A 44 0.27 -10.77 -8.14
CA ASP A 44 -0.84 -10.14 -7.45
C ASP A 44 -0.38 -9.42 -6.18
N PHE A 45 -0.64 -8.12 -6.14
CA PHE A 45 -0.50 -7.28 -4.95
C PHE A 45 -1.87 -6.95 -4.38
N VAL A 46 -2.03 -7.11 -3.06
CA VAL A 46 -3.23 -6.70 -2.34
C VAL A 46 -2.94 -5.36 -1.65
N PHE A 47 -3.54 -4.29 -2.15
CA PHE A 47 -3.47 -2.97 -1.54
C PHE A 47 -4.57 -2.83 -0.51
N MET A 48 -4.22 -2.40 0.70
CA MET A 48 -5.13 -2.25 1.83
C MET A 48 -5.08 -0.82 2.37
N VAL A 49 -6.25 -0.23 2.64
CA VAL A 49 -6.39 1.11 3.25
C VAL A 49 -7.45 1.06 4.35
N GLY A 50 -7.14 1.60 5.52
CA GLY A 50 -8.06 1.61 6.66
C GLY A 50 -7.60 2.50 7.81
N GLY A 51 -8.45 2.64 8.82
CA GLY A 51 -8.13 3.40 10.04
C GLY A 51 -7.25 2.61 11.03
N SER A 52 -7.13 1.30 10.85
CA SER A 52 -6.29 0.40 11.63
C SER A 52 -5.79 -0.74 10.74
N SER A 53 -4.85 -1.57 11.24
CA SER A 53 -4.39 -2.76 10.51
C SER A 53 -5.45 -3.85 10.37
N ASP A 54 -6.47 -3.83 11.23
CA ASP A 54 -7.45 -4.91 11.37
C ASP A 54 -8.74 -4.60 10.61
N ASP A 55 -9.05 -3.31 10.44
CA ASP A 55 -10.21 -2.81 9.70
C ASP A 55 -9.74 -2.03 8.46
N VAL A 56 -9.75 -2.72 7.31
CA VAL A 56 -9.24 -2.24 6.03
C VAL A 56 -10.18 -2.59 4.89
N GLN A 57 -10.23 -1.69 3.90
CA GLN A 57 -10.72 -1.99 2.56
C GLN A 57 -9.54 -2.47 1.70
N GLN A 58 -9.79 -3.37 0.76
CA GLN A 58 -8.74 -3.92 -0.08
C GLN A 58 -9.12 -3.98 -1.55
N ILE A 59 -8.11 -3.83 -2.41
CA ILE A 59 -8.18 -4.11 -3.83
C ILE A 59 -7.01 -5.01 -4.22
N THR A 60 -7.20 -5.82 -5.26
CA THR A 60 -6.13 -6.62 -5.85
C THR A 60 -5.70 -6.01 -7.17
N TYR A 61 -4.39 -5.92 -7.38
CA TYR A 61 -3.78 -5.46 -8.61
C TYR A 61 -2.76 -6.47 -9.10
N ASN A 62 -2.84 -6.85 -10.37
CA ASN A 62 -1.87 -7.74 -10.99
C ASN A 62 -0.77 -6.91 -11.69
N LEU A 63 0.44 -6.93 -11.14
CA LEU A 63 1.62 -6.37 -11.75
C LEU A 63 2.10 -7.32 -12.86
N LYS A 64 2.14 -6.82 -14.09
CA LYS A 64 2.65 -7.55 -15.25
C LYS A 64 4.13 -7.30 -15.43
N GLU A 65 4.79 -8.19 -16.16
CA GLU A 65 6.14 -7.98 -16.73
C GLU A 65 6.21 -6.74 -17.62
#